data_AF-R7UAC2-F1
#
_entry.id   AF-R7UAC2-F1
#
_cell.length_a   1.000
_cell.length_b   1.000
_cell.length_c   1.000
_cell.angle_alpha   90.00
_cell.angle_beta   90.00
_cell.angle_gamma   90.00
#
_symmetry.space_group_name_H-M   'P 1'
#
loop_
_entity.id
_entity.type
_entity.pdbx_description
1 polymer ?
#
loop_
_entity_poly.entity_id
_entity_poly.type
_entity_poly.pdbx_seq_one_letter_code
_entity_poly.pdbx_strand_id
1 'polypeptide(L)'
;MSALKEALKESALPWELIHQNQKDSYVIIVSDEEPEERLLPTRRSHVGKIPLSRLEEMRDEAEDAIEDLLAERESLTRWSYLLDQVLAARMDSADLEQATSGTMDEDSFFLVQGWVPVADQANVEAFSADNGIAAIFEEPTADDKPPTMLDKAAGTGGGADALGFFQTPNYRAWDPGNVVFYSFSLFFAMIMSDAMYCLIFGLIVFFFRGKLKQSETGRRLMNLAYFMSAVGIVWGVFIGSYFGAAPDSSGLLGQLAFIDLNDYNGMMKLSVIIGVSHLIVANVMTAVVNRGSSYALAPLGWAGLMAG
;
A
#
# COMPACT_ATOMS: atom_id res chain seq x y z
N MET A 1 -34.02 -51.36 7.35
CA MET A 1 -34.65 -51.31 8.69
C MET A 1 -34.62 -52.65 9.44
N SER A 2 -35.08 -53.80 8.89
CA SER A 2 -34.87 -55.10 9.59
C SER A 2 -33.40 -55.50 9.61
N ALA A 3 -32.68 -55.29 8.49
CA ALA A 3 -31.28 -55.66 8.33
C ALA A 3 -30.33 -55.04 9.38
N LEU A 4 -30.57 -53.79 9.82
CA LEU A 4 -29.74 -53.15 10.87
C LEU A 4 -29.97 -53.80 12.23
N LYS A 5 -31.24 -54.05 12.60
CA LYS A 5 -31.59 -54.70 13.87
C LYS A 5 -31.21 -56.18 13.89
N GLU A 6 -31.22 -56.86 12.75
CA GLU A 6 -30.74 -58.24 12.62
C GLU A 6 -29.22 -58.30 12.74
N ALA A 7 -28.48 -57.46 12.00
CA ALA A 7 -27.01 -57.39 12.10
C ALA A 7 -26.52 -57.04 13.51
N LEU A 8 -27.22 -56.13 14.20
CA LEU A 8 -26.89 -55.76 15.59
C LEU A 8 -27.30 -56.83 16.62
N LYS A 9 -28.30 -57.67 16.33
CA LYS A 9 -28.65 -58.81 17.20
C LYS A 9 -27.66 -59.96 17.08
N GLU A 10 -27.05 -60.13 15.90
CA GLU A 10 -25.99 -61.11 15.67
C GLU A 10 -24.64 -60.66 16.23
N SER A 11 -24.44 -59.35 16.41
CA SER A 11 -23.26 -58.79 17.05
C SER A 11 -23.33 -58.95 18.58
N ALA A 12 -22.28 -59.51 19.18
CA ALA A 12 -22.14 -59.63 20.64
C ALA A 12 -21.79 -58.29 21.34
N LEU A 13 -21.78 -57.17 20.61
CA LEU A 13 -21.42 -55.86 21.14
C LEU A 13 -22.61 -55.18 21.84
N PRO A 14 -22.38 -54.48 22.97
CA PRO A 14 -23.41 -53.69 23.61
C PRO A 14 -23.80 -52.51 22.71
N TRP A 15 -25.08 -52.43 22.36
CA TRP A 15 -25.64 -51.35 21.53
C TRP A 15 -26.96 -50.83 22.10
N GLU A 16 -27.26 -49.57 21.84
CA GLU A 16 -28.51 -48.92 22.24
C GLU A 16 -29.06 -48.05 21.11
N LEU A 17 -30.36 -48.16 20.85
CA LEU A 17 -31.07 -47.29 19.91
C LEU A 17 -31.47 -46.01 20.65
N ILE A 18 -30.74 -44.91 20.44
CA ILE A 18 -31.02 -43.64 21.09
C ILE A 18 -32.30 -43.00 20.53
N HIS A 19 -32.43 -43.02 19.21
CA HIS A 19 -33.47 -42.25 18.53
C HIS A 19 -33.81 -42.86 17.18
N GLN A 20 -35.08 -42.79 16.80
CA GLN A 20 -35.57 -43.30 15.53
C GLN A 20 -36.62 -42.35 14.94
N ASN A 21 -36.37 -41.89 13.71
CA ASN A 21 -37.31 -41.14 12.90
C ASN A 21 -37.82 -42.01 11.74
N GLN A 22 -38.73 -41.47 10.92
CA GLN A 22 -39.30 -42.21 9.79
C GLN A 22 -38.27 -42.62 8.73
N LYS A 23 -37.14 -41.91 8.63
CA LYS A 23 -36.07 -42.18 7.65
C LYS A 23 -34.79 -42.76 8.26
N ASP A 24 -34.42 -42.30 9.45
CA ASP A 24 -33.11 -42.58 10.04
C ASP A 24 -33.23 -43.20 11.44
N SER A 25 -32.29 -44.08 11.77
CA SER A 25 -32.12 -44.66 13.11
C SER A 25 -30.72 -44.33 13.63
N TYR A 26 -30.65 -43.82 14.85
CA TYR A 26 -29.42 -43.48 15.55
C TYR A 26 -29.11 -44.53 16.61
N VAL A 27 -28.01 -45.25 16.44
CA VAL A 27 -27.56 -46.32 17.33
C VAL A 27 -26.19 -45.97 17.88
N ILE A 28 -26.01 -46.09 19.20
CA ILE A 28 -24.69 -46.12 19.84
C ILE A 28 -24.25 -47.56 19.97
N ILE A 29 -22.97 -47.79 19.70
CA ILE A 29 -22.29 -49.07 19.91
C ILE A 29 -21.05 -48.77 20.73
N VAL A 30 -20.88 -49.50 21.81
CA VAL A 30 -19.72 -49.37 22.69
C VAL A 30 -18.83 -50.60 22.46
N SER A 31 -17.58 -50.36 22.10
CA SER A 31 -16.58 -51.41 21.84
C SER A 31 -15.21 -50.88 22.23
N ASP A 32 -14.37 -51.75 22.81
CA ASP A 32 -13.00 -51.41 23.20
C ASP A 32 -12.11 -51.12 21.97
N GLU A 33 -12.37 -51.85 20.88
CA GLU A 33 -11.75 -51.66 19.56
C GLU A 33 -12.80 -51.26 18.54
N GLU A 34 -12.41 -50.46 17.56
CA GLU A 34 -13.34 -50.01 16.51
C GLU A 34 -13.87 -51.22 15.72
N PRO A 35 -15.20 -51.45 15.67
CA PRO A 35 -15.77 -52.62 14.99
C PRO A 35 -15.44 -52.63 13.49
N GLU A 36 -15.30 -53.81 12.89
CA GLU A 36 -15.06 -53.93 11.44
C GLU A 36 -16.15 -53.23 10.60
N GLU A 37 -15.79 -52.55 9.51
CA GLU A 37 -16.73 -51.84 8.60
C GLU A 37 -17.85 -52.73 8.06
N ARG A 38 -17.61 -54.05 7.92
CA ARG A 38 -18.61 -55.01 7.44
C ARG A 38 -19.80 -55.18 8.38
N LEU A 39 -19.63 -54.93 9.67
CA LEU A 39 -20.72 -55.10 10.64
C LEU A 39 -21.84 -54.08 10.42
N LEU A 40 -21.50 -52.86 9.98
CA LEU A 40 -22.46 -51.78 9.77
C LEU A 40 -22.06 -50.89 8.59
N PRO A 41 -22.77 -50.97 7.45
CA PRO A 41 -22.46 -50.19 6.25
C PRO A 41 -23.03 -48.75 6.34
N THR A 42 -22.81 -48.06 7.46
CA THR A 42 -23.26 -46.69 7.69
C THR A 42 -22.09 -45.77 8.02
N ARG A 43 -22.18 -44.49 7.61
CA ARG A 43 -21.16 -43.49 7.91
C ARG A 43 -21.12 -43.25 9.42
N ARG A 44 -20.00 -43.62 10.05
CA ARG A 44 -19.77 -43.46 11.49
C ARG A 44 -19.50 -41.98 11.80
N SER A 45 -20.09 -41.50 12.89
CA SER A 45 -19.78 -40.18 13.44
C SER A 45 -19.02 -40.38 14.74
N HIS A 46 -17.78 -39.92 14.80
CA HIS A 46 -16.99 -39.96 16.04
C HIS A 46 -17.46 -38.82 16.94
N VAL A 47 -18.31 -39.14 17.90
CA VAL A 47 -18.65 -38.21 18.98
C VAL A 47 -17.44 -38.18 19.92
N GLY A 48 -16.90 -36.99 20.21
CA GLY A 48 -15.71 -36.83 21.03
C GLY A 48 -15.87 -37.42 22.44
N LYS A 49 -14.77 -37.51 23.19
CA LYS A 49 -14.76 -38.08 24.56
C LYS A 49 -15.44 -37.19 25.61
N ILE A 50 -15.74 -35.95 25.28
CA ILE A 50 -16.32 -34.96 26.19
C ILE A 50 -17.85 -34.98 26.02
N PRO A 51 -18.62 -35.21 27.09
CA PRO A 51 -20.08 -35.14 27.03
C PRO A 51 -20.57 -33.76 26.57
N LEU A 52 -21.69 -33.72 25.84
CA LEU A 52 -22.29 -32.47 25.34
C LEU A 52 -22.51 -31.46 26.48
N SER A 53 -22.98 -31.90 27.64
CA SER A 53 -23.19 -31.03 28.81
C SER A 53 -21.91 -30.35 29.29
N ARG A 54 -20.75 -31.03 29.22
CA ARG A 54 -19.46 -30.44 29.57
C ARG A 54 -18.97 -29.48 28.48
N LEU A 55 -19.26 -29.77 27.21
CA LEU A 55 -18.97 -28.83 26.12
C LEU A 55 -19.82 -27.57 26.22
N GLU A 56 -21.09 -27.69 26.64
CA GLU A 56 -21.97 -26.55 26.91
C GLU A 56 -21.46 -25.72 28.10
N GLU A 57 -21.07 -26.36 29.21
CA GLU A 57 -20.45 -25.68 30.35
C GLU A 57 -19.14 -24.97 29.97
N MET A 58 -18.27 -25.64 29.20
CA MET A 58 -17.03 -25.02 28.70
C MET A 58 -17.28 -23.86 27.75
N ARG A 59 -18.36 -23.90 26.96
CA ARG A 59 -18.78 -22.77 26.13
C ARG A 59 -19.18 -21.60 27.02
N ASP A 60 -20.02 -21.85 28.02
CA ASP A 60 -20.50 -20.80 28.93
C ASP A 60 -19.33 -20.17 29.72
N GLU A 61 -18.41 -21.00 30.26
CA GLU A 61 -17.17 -20.52 30.91
C GLU A 61 -16.32 -19.64 29.97
N ALA A 62 -16.23 -20.00 28.68
CA ALA A 62 -15.48 -19.23 27.70
C ALA A 62 -16.19 -17.93 27.29
N GLU A 63 -17.53 -17.94 27.21
CA GLU A 63 -18.35 -16.75 26.93
C GLU A 63 -18.21 -15.73 28.07
N ASP A 64 -18.34 -16.17 29.33
CA ASP A 64 -18.12 -15.34 30.52
C ASP A 64 -16.69 -14.74 30.53
N ALA A 65 -15.68 -15.57 30.25
CA ALA A 65 -14.30 -15.09 30.19
C ALA A 65 -14.07 -14.04 29.08
N ILE A 66 -14.76 -14.15 27.94
CA ILE A 66 -14.71 -13.16 26.87
C ILE A 66 -15.34 -11.84 27.35
N GLU A 67 -16.48 -11.91 28.03
CA GLU A 67 -17.14 -10.70 28.56
C GLU A 67 -16.25 -9.99 29.58
N ASP A 68 -15.62 -10.72 30.50
CA ASP A 68 -14.69 -10.18 31.48
C ASP A 68 -13.47 -9.52 30.79
N LEU A 69 -12.88 -10.18 29.80
CA LEU A 69 -11.74 -9.62 29.04
C LEU A 69 -12.13 -8.39 28.23
N LEU A 70 -13.35 -8.33 27.69
CA LEU A 70 -13.86 -7.15 26.99
C LEU A 70 -14.07 -5.98 27.95
N ALA A 71 -14.62 -6.23 29.13
CA ALA A 71 -14.78 -5.23 30.18
C ALA A 71 -13.42 -4.71 30.68
N GLU A 72 -12.45 -5.61 30.88
CA GLU A 72 -11.09 -5.24 31.24
C GLU A 72 -10.45 -4.36 30.15
N ARG A 73 -10.55 -4.77 28.88
CA ARG A 73 -10.06 -3.99 27.74
C ARG A 73 -10.67 -2.60 27.69
N GLU A 74 -11.99 -2.48 27.84
CA GLU A 74 -12.68 -1.18 27.89
C GLU A 74 -12.13 -0.35 29.06
N SER A 75 -11.97 -0.97 30.23
CA SER A 75 -11.46 -0.30 31.42
C SER A 75 -10.06 0.27 31.22
N LEU A 76 -9.19 -0.46 30.53
CA LEU A 76 -7.80 -0.09 30.23
C LEU A 76 -7.72 0.97 29.12
N THR A 77 -8.60 0.89 28.12
CA THR A 77 -8.63 1.85 26.98
C THR A 77 -8.98 3.27 27.43
N ARG A 78 -9.66 3.43 28.57
CA ARG A 78 -9.92 4.75 29.16
C ARG A 78 -8.65 5.54 29.46
N TRP A 79 -7.52 4.85 29.68
CA TRP A 79 -6.23 5.48 29.95
C TRP A 79 -5.44 5.83 28.70
N SER A 80 -5.89 5.44 27.49
CA SER A 80 -5.15 5.69 26.24
C SER A 80 -4.86 7.17 26.04
N TYR A 81 -5.83 8.06 26.28
CA TYR A 81 -5.61 9.50 26.14
C TYR A 81 -4.54 10.04 27.09
N LEU A 82 -4.53 9.58 28.35
CA LEU A 82 -3.51 9.98 29.32
C LEU A 82 -2.13 9.44 28.93
N LEU A 83 -2.06 8.18 28.49
CA LEU A 83 -0.83 7.56 28.02
C LEU A 83 -0.29 8.28 26.78
N ASP A 84 -1.15 8.68 25.84
CA ASP A 84 -0.77 9.47 24.66
C ASP A 84 -0.18 10.83 25.06
N GLN A 85 -0.76 11.51 26.05
CA GLN A 85 -0.19 12.77 26.56
C GLN A 85 1.18 12.56 27.22
N VAL A 86 1.33 11.54 28.07
CA VAL A 86 2.60 11.24 28.73
C VAL A 86 3.65 10.84 27.71
N LEU A 87 3.28 10.04 26.72
CA LEU A 87 4.15 9.65 25.62
C LEU A 87 4.60 10.88 24.83
N ALA A 88 3.68 11.76 24.43
CA ALA A 88 4.02 13.00 23.72
C ALA A 88 5.00 13.88 24.52
N ALA A 89 4.75 14.08 25.81
CA ALA A 89 5.65 14.85 26.67
C ALA A 89 7.04 14.21 26.82
N ARG A 90 7.12 12.88 26.84
CA ARG A 90 8.39 12.14 26.91
C ARG A 90 9.15 12.18 25.59
N MET A 91 8.45 12.08 24.47
CA MET A 91 9.05 12.26 23.13
C MET A 91 9.62 13.67 22.99
N ASP A 92 8.86 14.70 23.37
CA ASP A 92 9.32 16.09 23.34
C ASP A 92 10.58 16.32 24.21
N SER A 93 10.59 15.73 25.42
CA SER A 93 11.78 15.78 26.29
C SER A 93 13.00 15.08 25.67
N ALA A 94 12.79 13.92 25.02
CA ALA A 94 13.86 13.17 24.37
C ALA A 94 14.39 13.88 23.12
N ASP A 95 13.51 14.49 22.34
CA ASP A 95 13.86 15.31 21.16
C ASP A 95 14.68 16.53 21.59
N LEU A 96 14.31 17.18 22.70
CA LEU A 96 15.09 18.27 23.28
C LEU A 96 16.48 17.83 23.76
N GLU A 97 16.58 16.68 24.44
CA GLU A 97 17.87 16.14 24.87
C GLU A 97 18.76 15.82 23.67
N GLN A 98 18.19 15.22 22.62
CA GLN A 98 18.90 14.97 21.37
C GLN A 98 19.37 16.27 20.71
N ALA A 99 18.50 17.29 20.61
CA ALA A 99 18.87 18.58 20.05
C ALA A 99 19.97 19.28 20.86
N THR A 100 19.88 19.21 22.19
CA THR A 100 20.89 19.76 23.12
C THR A 100 22.22 19.05 22.95
N SER A 101 22.24 17.74 22.69
CA SER A 101 23.50 17.01 22.43
C SER A 101 24.23 17.46 21.16
N GLY A 102 23.54 18.16 20.26
CA GLY A 102 24.08 18.70 19.02
C GLY A 102 24.54 20.16 19.10
N THR A 103 24.46 20.80 20.27
CA THR A 103 24.90 22.20 20.45
C THR A 103 26.39 22.29 20.72
N MET A 104 26.96 23.44 20.39
CA MET A 104 28.30 23.81 20.87
C MET A 104 28.13 24.78 22.03
N ASP A 105 28.42 24.31 23.24
CA ASP A 105 28.23 25.08 24.46
C ASP A 105 29.54 25.80 24.85
N GLU A 106 29.44 27.11 25.09
CA GLU A 106 30.48 27.96 25.66
C GLU A 106 30.01 28.49 27.03
N ASP A 107 30.90 29.07 27.83
CA ASP A 107 30.60 29.47 29.22
C ASP A 107 29.42 30.45 29.38
N SER A 108 29.11 31.22 28.33
CA SER A 108 28.11 32.31 28.37
C SER A 108 27.04 32.24 27.28
N PHE A 109 27.20 31.35 26.30
CA PHE A 109 26.26 31.17 25.20
C PHE A 109 26.43 29.76 24.62
N PHE A 110 25.45 29.33 23.86
CA PHE A 110 25.55 28.11 23.05
C PHE A 110 25.26 28.45 21.59
N LEU A 111 25.77 27.61 20.69
CA LEU A 111 25.57 27.73 19.25
C LEU A 111 24.78 26.53 18.74
N VAL A 112 23.82 26.81 17.88
CA VAL A 112 23.05 25.80 17.14
C VAL A 112 23.21 26.08 15.66
N GLN A 113 23.54 25.04 14.90
CA GLN A 113 23.63 25.10 13.44
C GLN A 113 22.61 24.14 12.83
N GLY A 114 21.95 24.58 11.76
CA GLY A 114 20.97 23.78 11.05
C GLY A 114 20.69 24.30 9.65
N TRP A 115 19.93 23.52 8.89
CA TRP A 115 19.49 23.87 7.55
C TRP A 115 18.06 24.38 7.59
N VAL A 116 17.81 25.54 6.98
CA VAL A 116 16.47 26.11 6.83
C VAL A 116 16.15 26.31 5.35
N PRO A 117 14.93 25.97 4.89
CA PRO A 117 14.46 26.37 3.58
C PRO A 117 14.42 27.90 3.44
N VAL A 118 14.82 28.41 2.28
CA VAL A 118 14.79 29.87 2.00
C VAL A 118 13.39 30.46 2.21
N ALA A 119 12.33 29.68 1.94
CA ALA A 119 10.94 30.11 2.15
C ALA A 119 10.60 30.38 3.63
N ASP A 120 11.28 29.73 4.57
CA ASP A 120 11.04 29.83 6.00
C ASP A 120 12.03 30.76 6.72
N GLN A 121 13.01 31.33 6.00
CA GLN A 121 14.02 32.21 6.58
C GLN A 121 13.40 33.38 7.37
N ALA A 122 12.38 34.04 6.81
CA ALA A 122 11.71 35.17 7.47
C ALA A 122 11.03 34.77 8.78
N ASN A 123 10.51 33.53 8.88
CA ASN A 123 9.89 33.02 10.11
C ASN A 123 10.95 32.81 11.21
N VAL A 124 12.13 32.29 10.83
CA VAL A 124 13.25 32.09 11.76
C VAL A 124 13.84 33.43 12.21
N GLU A 125 13.95 34.42 11.31
CA GLU A 125 14.39 35.77 11.65
C GLU A 125 13.46 36.43 12.68
N ALA A 126 12.13 36.35 12.46
CA ALA A 126 11.14 36.87 13.39
C ALA A 126 11.21 36.17 14.76
N PHE A 127 11.27 34.83 14.76
CA PHE A 127 11.42 34.04 15.99
C PHE A 127 12.69 34.41 16.76
N SER A 128 13.81 34.61 16.06
CA SER A 128 15.09 34.97 16.68
C SER A 128 15.02 36.36 17.31
N ALA A 129 14.41 37.34 16.62
CA ALA A 129 14.22 38.68 17.14
C ALA A 129 13.34 38.71 18.40
N ASP A 130 12.22 37.97 18.38
CA ASP A 130 11.27 37.91 19.51
C ASP A 130 11.88 37.29 20.77
N ASN A 131 12.85 36.37 20.60
CA ASN A 131 13.51 35.67 21.70
C ASN A 131 14.91 36.23 22.04
N GLY A 132 15.35 37.31 21.38
CA GLY A 132 16.67 37.90 21.62
C GLY A 132 17.84 37.00 21.20
N ILE A 133 17.64 36.14 20.20
CA ILE A 133 18.64 35.22 19.66
C ILE A 133 19.34 35.90 18.47
N ALA A 134 20.66 35.79 18.41
CA ALA A 134 21.42 36.20 17.22
C ALA A 134 21.41 35.05 16.19
N ALA A 135 20.90 35.31 14.99
CA ALA A 135 20.88 34.35 13.88
C ALA A 135 21.76 34.83 12.72
N ILE A 136 22.50 33.90 12.11
CA ILE A 136 23.33 34.14 10.92
C ILE A 136 22.85 33.17 9.83
N PHE A 137 22.60 33.69 8.64
CA PHE A 137 22.15 32.91 7.49
C PHE A 137 23.24 32.93 6.41
N GLU A 138 23.64 31.75 5.97
CA GLU A 138 24.67 31.55 4.95
C GLU A 138 24.14 30.60 3.87
N GLU A 139 24.51 30.86 2.61
CA GLU A 139 24.20 29.93 1.53
C GLU A 139 25.13 28.70 1.57
N PRO A 140 24.64 27.48 1.27
CA PRO A 140 25.46 26.28 1.23
C PRO A 140 26.61 26.39 0.21
N THR A 141 27.83 26.14 0.68
CA THR A 141 29.03 26.03 -0.15
C THR A 141 29.01 24.76 -1.00
N ALA A 142 29.93 24.65 -1.97
CA ALA A 142 29.98 23.50 -2.88
C ALA A 142 30.21 22.15 -2.17
N ASP A 143 30.94 22.17 -1.04
CA ASP A 143 31.28 20.97 -0.26
C ASP A 143 30.21 20.59 0.77
N ASP A 144 29.26 21.48 1.03
CA ASP A 144 28.17 21.23 1.96
C ASP A 144 27.19 20.19 1.42
N LYS A 145 26.62 19.43 2.36
CA LYS A 145 25.64 18.37 2.11
C LYS A 145 24.32 18.69 2.81
N PRO A 146 23.61 19.74 2.37
CA PRO A 146 22.29 20.04 2.92
C PRO A 146 21.30 18.88 2.67
N PRO A 147 20.31 18.71 3.56
CA PRO A 147 19.23 17.76 3.34
C PRO A 147 18.38 18.19 2.13
N THR A 148 17.85 17.22 1.42
CA THR A 148 16.97 17.47 0.28
C THR A 148 15.54 17.65 0.75
N MET A 149 14.96 18.82 0.51
CA MET A 149 13.53 19.06 0.65
C MET A 149 12.89 19.14 -0.74
N LEU A 150 11.96 18.22 -1.03
CA LEU A 150 11.22 18.21 -2.30
C LEU A 150 9.95 19.06 -2.16
N ASP A 151 9.83 20.08 -3.02
CA ASP A 151 8.59 20.83 -3.15
C ASP A 151 7.58 20.04 -4.00
N LYS A 152 6.58 19.46 -3.31
CA LYS A 152 5.60 18.57 -3.93
C LYS A 152 4.33 19.36 -4.27
N ALA A 153 4.22 19.78 -5.53
CA ALA A 153 3.01 20.42 -6.03
C ALA A 153 1.75 19.58 -5.76
N ALA A 154 0.64 20.23 -5.38
CA ALA A 154 -0.59 19.54 -5.02
C ALA A 154 -1.15 18.65 -6.14
N GLY A 155 -0.95 19.03 -7.42
CA GLY A 155 -1.42 18.28 -8.58
C GLY A 155 -0.55 17.09 -8.97
N THR A 156 0.76 17.30 -9.10
CA THR A 156 1.71 16.33 -9.68
C THR A 156 2.66 15.69 -8.66
N GLY A 157 2.70 16.18 -7.42
CA GLY A 157 3.59 15.69 -6.38
C GLY A 157 3.33 14.25 -5.94
N GLY A 158 2.25 13.63 -6.43
CA GLY A 158 1.99 12.20 -6.25
C GLY A 158 3.09 11.32 -6.87
N GLY A 159 3.77 11.79 -7.93
CA GLY A 159 4.90 11.07 -8.51
C GLY A 159 6.10 10.98 -7.56
N ALA A 160 6.43 12.08 -6.87
CA ALA A 160 7.47 12.08 -5.85
C ALA A 160 7.10 11.24 -4.62
N ASP A 161 5.83 11.26 -4.20
CA ASP A 161 5.35 10.42 -3.08
C ASP A 161 5.40 8.93 -3.42
N ALA A 162 5.03 8.55 -4.65
CA ALA A 162 5.05 7.16 -5.10
C ALA A 162 6.45 6.56 -5.11
N LEU A 163 7.50 7.37 -5.33
CA LEU A 163 8.90 6.92 -5.33
C LEU A 163 9.66 7.24 -4.05
N GLY A 164 9.05 7.94 -3.09
CA GLY A 164 9.73 8.38 -1.86
C GLY A 164 10.30 7.23 -1.02
N PHE A 165 9.82 6.00 -1.20
CA PHE A 165 10.34 4.81 -0.51
C PHE A 165 11.63 4.25 -1.11
N PHE A 166 12.01 4.63 -2.33
CA PHE A 166 13.26 4.17 -2.94
C PHE A 166 14.43 4.94 -2.36
N GLN A 167 14.65 6.17 -2.83
CA GLN A 167 15.68 7.07 -2.34
C GLN A 167 15.26 8.51 -2.60
N THR A 168 15.60 9.40 -1.67
CA THR A 168 15.46 10.85 -1.89
C THR A 168 16.60 11.32 -2.80
N PRO A 169 16.32 12.12 -3.84
CA PRO A 169 17.36 12.67 -4.71
C PRO A 169 18.42 13.44 -3.93
N ASN A 170 19.63 13.52 -4.49
CA ASN A 170 20.65 14.44 -3.98
C ASN A 170 20.14 15.88 -4.09
N TYR A 171 20.47 16.72 -3.11
CA TYR A 171 20.11 18.15 -3.08
C TYR A 171 20.47 18.90 -4.37
N ARG A 172 21.58 18.53 -5.02
CA ARG A 172 22.05 19.16 -6.27
C ARG A 172 21.58 18.43 -7.54
N ALA A 173 20.74 17.40 -7.41
CA ALA A 173 20.13 16.71 -8.55
C ALA A 173 18.80 17.35 -8.94
N TRP A 174 18.32 17.05 -10.15
CA TRP A 174 16.95 17.41 -10.52
C TRP A 174 15.95 16.51 -9.81
N ASP A 175 14.74 17.03 -9.59
CA ASP A 175 13.62 16.26 -9.05
C ASP A 175 12.93 15.44 -10.17
N PRO A 176 12.95 14.10 -10.11
CA PRO A 176 12.25 13.24 -11.06
C PRO A 176 10.73 13.18 -10.85
N GLY A 177 10.19 13.71 -9.76
CA GLY A 177 8.80 13.54 -9.33
C GLY A 177 7.76 13.84 -10.41
N ASN A 178 7.92 14.93 -11.16
CA ASN A 178 7.01 15.30 -12.24
C ASN A 178 7.12 14.37 -13.45
N VAL A 179 8.35 14.01 -13.86
CA VAL A 179 8.55 13.06 -14.96
C VAL A 179 7.92 11.73 -14.59
N VAL A 180 8.15 11.27 -13.38
CA VAL A 180 7.59 10.03 -12.83
C VAL A 180 6.07 10.06 -12.84
N PHE A 181 5.43 11.18 -12.45
CA PHE A 181 3.98 11.32 -12.48
C PHE A 181 3.40 11.00 -13.87
N TYR A 182 3.97 11.60 -14.92
CA TYR A 182 3.50 11.39 -16.30
C TYR A 182 3.89 10.01 -16.85
N SER A 183 5.15 9.62 -16.68
CA SER A 183 5.70 8.36 -17.15
C SER A 183 5.01 7.16 -16.52
N PHE A 184 4.84 7.16 -15.20
CA PHE A 184 4.18 6.08 -14.47
C PHE A 184 2.73 5.88 -14.96
N SER A 185 2.04 6.98 -15.24
CA SER A 185 0.67 6.96 -15.76
C SER A 185 0.59 6.42 -17.18
N LEU A 186 1.56 6.77 -18.03
CA LEU A 186 1.68 6.20 -19.37
C LEU A 186 1.99 4.70 -19.32
N PHE A 187 2.95 4.25 -18.52
CA PHE A 187 3.28 2.83 -18.38
C PHE A 187 2.11 2.03 -17.81
N PHE A 188 1.42 2.56 -16.80
CA PHE A 188 0.19 1.95 -16.29
C PHE A 188 -0.85 1.76 -17.38
N ALA A 189 -1.09 2.80 -18.20
CA ALA A 189 -2.03 2.74 -19.31
C ALA A 189 -1.64 1.67 -20.34
N MET A 190 -0.35 1.57 -20.69
CA MET A 190 0.17 0.55 -21.60
C MET A 190 0.06 -0.87 -21.06
N ILE A 191 0.25 -1.06 -19.75
CA ILE A 191 0.17 -2.39 -19.13
C ILE A 191 -1.29 -2.83 -18.98
N MET A 192 -2.15 -1.93 -18.49
CA MET A 192 -3.58 -2.22 -18.30
C MET A 192 -4.30 -2.39 -19.64
N SER A 193 -4.00 -1.52 -20.61
CA SER A 193 -4.46 -1.59 -22.00
C SER A 193 -5.96 -1.87 -22.21
N ASP A 194 -6.81 -1.43 -21.28
CA ASP A 194 -8.25 -1.62 -21.33
C ASP A 194 -8.99 -0.44 -20.71
N ALA A 195 -9.95 0.12 -21.45
CA ALA A 195 -10.64 1.33 -21.04
C ALA A 195 -11.54 1.10 -19.81
N MET A 196 -12.14 -0.09 -19.70
CA MET A 196 -13.10 -0.39 -18.64
C MET A 196 -12.45 -0.78 -17.34
N TYR A 197 -11.34 -1.52 -17.38
CA TYR A 197 -10.55 -1.75 -16.18
C TYR A 197 -9.96 -0.46 -15.62
N CYS A 198 -9.50 0.45 -16.49
CA CYS A 198 -9.01 1.76 -16.06
C CYS A 198 -10.14 2.64 -15.46
N LEU A 199 -11.36 2.56 -15.99
CA LEU A 199 -12.52 3.24 -15.42
C LEU A 199 -12.89 2.68 -14.05
N ILE A 200 -12.96 1.35 -13.91
CA ILE A 200 -13.23 0.70 -12.62
C ILE A 200 -12.18 1.11 -11.58
N PHE A 201 -10.90 1.13 -11.96
CA PHE A 201 -9.83 1.62 -11.09
C PHE A 201 -10.10 3.06 -10.60
N GLY A 202 -10.47 3.97 -11.50
CA GLY A 202 -10.86 5.34 -11.14
C GLY A 202 -12.08 5.41 -10.22
N LEU A 203 -13.08 4.55 -10.45
CA LEU A 203 -14.28 4.46 -9.60
C LEU A 203 -13.95 3.94 -8.20
N ILE A 204 -13.09 2.93 -8.07
CA ILE A 204 -12.61 2.43 -6.77
C ILE A 204 -11.96 3.59 -6.00
N VAL A 205 -11.04 4.33 -6.62
CA VAL A 205 -10.40 5.50 -6.00
C VAL A 205 -11.44 6.55 -5.62
N PHE A 206 -12.45 6.77 -6.45
CA PHE A 206 -13.56 7.67 -6.14
C PHE A 206 -14.37 7.25 -4.91
N PHE A 207 -14.69 5.97 -4.74
CA PHE A 207 -15.39 5.49 -3.54
C PHE A 207 -14.53 5.62 -2.27
N PHE A 208 -13.22 5.43 -2.37
CA PHE A 208 -12.29 5.55 -1.24
C PHE A 208 -11.72 6.96 -1.00
N ARG A 209 -12.12 7.96 -1.80
CA ARG A 209 -11.59 9.34 -1.72
C ARG A 209 -11.70 9.97 -0.32
N GLY A 210 -12.73 9.60 0.46
CA GLY A 210 -12.93 10.12 1.81
C GLY A 210 -11.79 9.75 2.77
N LYS A 211 -11.24 8.54 2.63
CA LYS A 211 -10.08 8.09 3.41
C LYS A 211 -8.79 8.71 2.88
N LEU A 212 -8.62 8.76 1.56
CA LEU A 212 -7.40 9.29 0.93
C LEU A 212 -7.23 10.80 1.15
N LYS A 213 -8.31 11.57 1.27
CA LYS A 213 -8.25 13.02 1.50
C LYS A 213 -7.87 13.44 2.92
N GLN A 214 -7.70 12.48 3.84
CA GLN A 214 -7.33 12.74 5.24
C GLN A 214 -5.87 13.19 5.39
N SER A 215 -5.00 12.86 4.43
CA SER A 215 -3.60 13.28 4.42
C SER A 215 -3.23 13.98 3.10
N GLU A 216 -2.27 14.89 3.15
CA GLU A 216 -1.75 15.58 1.95
C GLU A 216 -1.14 14.59 0.94
N THR A 217 -0.38 13.61 1.43
CA THR A 217 0.15 12.50 0.62
C THR A 217 -0.97 11.71 -0.05
N GLY A 218 -2.04 11.39 0.69
CA GLY A 218 -3.18 10.68 0.13
C GLY A 218 -3.91 11.48 -0.95
N ARG A 219 -4.01 12.81 -0.83
CA ARG A 219 -4.57 13.69 -1.88
C ARG A 219 -3.72 13.67 -3.15
N ARG A 220 -2.39 13.75 -3.02
CA ARG A 220 -1.47 13.73 -4.16
C ARG A 220 -1.44 12.36 -4.86
N LEU A 221 -1.46 11.27 -4.11
CA LEU A 221 -1.59 9.92 -4.68
C LEU A 221 -2.96 9.69 -5.35
N MET A 222 -4.03 10.24 -4.80
CA MET A 222 -5.35 10.22 -5.42
C MET A 222 -5.33 10.96 -6.77
N ASN A 223 -4.68 12.12 -6.86
CA ASN A 223 -4.52 12.86 -8.11
C ASN A 223 -3.73 12.06 -9.16
N LEU A 224 -2.64 11.40 -8.74
CA LEU A 224 -1.90 10.46 -9.60
C LEU A 224 -2.81 9.32 -10.09
N ALA A 225 -3.56 8.67 -9.19
CA ALA A 225 -4.43 7.56 -9.57
C ALA A 225 -5.56 7.98 -10.53
N TYR A 226 -6.13 9.18 -10.36
CA TYR A 226 -7.09 9.71 -11.33
C TYR A 226 -6.46 10.01 -12.68
N PHE A 227 -5.25 10.57 -12.69
CA PHE A 227 -4.53 10.81 -13.92
C PHE A 227 -4.17 9.50 -14.65
N MET A 228 -3.71 8.49 -13.91
CA MET A 228 -3.49 7.12 -14.41
C MET A 228 -4.76 6.53 -15.02
N SER A 229 -5.90 6.65 -14.32
CA SER A 229 -7.20 6.17 -14.82
C SER A 229 -7.60 6.90 -16.11
N ALA A 230 -7.46 8.22 -16.16
CA ALA A 230 -7.80 9.02 -17.35
C ALA A 230 -6.92 8.66 -18.55
N VAL A 231 -5.60 8.59 -18.36
CA VAL A 231 -4.66 8.19 -19.42
C VAL A 231 -4.93 6.75 -19.87
N GLY A 232 -5.20 5.84 -18.93
CA GLY A 232 -5.55 4.45 -19.19
C GLY A 232 -6.85 4.27 -19.98
N ILE A 233 -7.89 5.08 -19.69
CA ILE A 233 -9.14 5.08 -20.47
C ILE A 233 -8.86 5.53 -21.90
N VAL A 234 -8.15 6.65 -22.10
CA VAL A 234 -7.80 7.16 -23.43
C VAL A 234 -6.97 6.13 -24.21
N TRP A 235 -5.99 5.52 -23.56
CA TRP A 235 -5.15 4.50 -24.17
C TRP A 235 -5.94 3.23 -24.54
N GLY A 236 -6.81 2.75 -23.65
CA GLY A 236 -7.68 1.61 -23.91
C GLY A 236 -8.66 1.86 -25.06
N VAL A 237 -9.11 3.11 -25.24
CA VAL A 237 -9.93 3.52 -26.41
C VAL A 237 -9.11 3.49 -27.70
N PHE A 238 -7.85 3.94 -27.67
CA PHE A 238 -6.95 3.88 -28.84
C PHE A 238 -6.59 2.45 -29.25
N ILE A 239 -6.58 1.54 -28.30
CA ILE A 239 -6.46 0.10 -28.55
C ILE A 239 -7.79 -0.52 -29.01
N GLY A 240 -8.90 0.04 -28.54
CA GLY A 240 -10.22 -0.54 -28.72
C GLY A 240 -10.49 -1.75 -27.82
N SER A 241 -9.98 -1.77 -26.58
CA SER A 241 -10.26 -2.84 -25.62
C SER A 241 -11.22 -2.38 -24.53
N TYR A 242 -12.34 -3.10 -24.40
CA TYR A 242 -13.37 -2.88 -23.38
C TYR A 242 -13.71 -4.22 -22.70
N PHE A 243 -13.24 -4.43 -21.48
CA PHE A 243 -13.30 -5.75 -20.81
C PHE A 243 -12.69 -6.89 -21.63
N GLY A 244 -11.66 -6.59 -22.43
CA GLY A 244 -11.02 -7.53 -23.34
C GLY A 244 -11.81 -7.83 -24.62
N ALA A 245 -12.95 -7.16 -24.86
CA ALA A 245 -13.68 -7.23 -26.11
C ALA A 245 -13.37 -6.03 -27.02
N ALA A 246 -13.21 -6.30 -28.31
CA ALA A 246 -13.08 -5.27 -29.34
C ALA A 246 -14.47 -4.78 -29.79
N PRO A 247 -14.69 -3.46 -29.94
CA PRO A 247 -15.94 -2.92 -30.44
C PRO A 247 -16.09 -3.19 -31.95
N ASP A 248 -17.34 -3.11 -32.45
CA ASP A 248 -17.62 -3.22 -33.87
C ASP A 248 -16.84 -2.16 -34.67
N SER A 249 -16.11 -2.60 -35.70
CA SER A 249 -15.24 -1.76 -36.53
C SER A 249 -15.98 -0.69 -37.34
N SER A 250 -17.29 -0.85 -37.55
CA SER A 250 -18.16 0.12 -38.20
C SER A 250 -18.67 1.22 -37.26
N GLY A 251 -18.52 1.04 -35.95
CA GLY A 251 -18.93 2.02 -34.94
C GLY A 251 -17.86 3.09 -34.67
N LEU A 252 -18.27 4.21 -34.07
CA LEU A 252 -17.36 5.32 -33.71
C LEU A 252 -16.19 4.86 -32.81
N LEU A 253 -16.44 3.92 -31.89
CA LEU A 253 -15.41 3.38 -30.99
C LEU A 253 -14.41 2.48 -31.73
N GLY A 254 -14.84 1.80 -32.80
CA GLY A 254 -13.96 1.00 -33.66
C GLY A 254 -13.08 1.87 -34.56
N GLN A 255 -13.55 3.05 -34.97
CA GLN A 255 -12.75 4.00 -35.76
C GLN A 255 -11.66 4.72 -34.95
N LEU A 256 -11.85 4.83 -33.64
CA LEU A 256 -10.86 5.39 -32.71
C LEU A 256 -9.78 4.38 -32.29
N ALA A 257 -9.99 3.10 -32.56
CA ALA A 257 -9.04 2.03 -32.30
C ALA A 257 -8.02 1.94 -33.45
N PHE A 258 -6.87 2.58 -33.30
CA PHE A 258 -5.79 2.59 -34.29
C PHE A 258 -4.53 1.83 -33.86
N ILE A 259 -4.46 1.38 -32.60
CA ILE A 259 -3.36 0.56 -32.07
C ILE A 259 -3.84 -0.90 -31.98
N ASP A 260 -3.23 -1.80 -32.75
CA ASP A 260 -3.52 -3.23 -32.67
C ASP A 260 -2.60 -3.92 -31.66
N LEU A 261 -3.17 -4.43 -30.57
CA LEU A 261 -2.44 -5.21 -29.56
C LEU A 261 -1.85 -6.51 -30.13
N ASN A 262 -2.42 -7.06 -31.21
CA ASN A 262 -1.93 -8.28 -31.83
C ASN A 262 -0.74 -8.03 -32.77
N ASP A 263 -0.43 -6.77 -33.09
CA ASP A 263 0.81 -6.43 -33.79
C ASP A 263 1.99 -6.38 -32.80
N TYR A 264 2.51 -7.57 -32.48
CA TYR A 264 3.67 -7.72 -31.60
C TYR A 264 4.88 -6.88 -32.05
N ASN A 265 5.11 -6.76 -33.36
CA ASN A 265 6.24 -5.99 -33.89
C ASN A 265 6.02 -4.48 -33.70
N GLY A 266 4.80 -3.99 -33.95
CA GLY A 266 4.40 -2.62 -33.69
C GLY A 266 4.51 -2.26 -32.20
N MET A 267 3.95 -3.10 -31.33
CA MET A 267 3.98 -2.91 -29.87
C MET A 267 5.40 -2.97 -29.30
N MET A 268 6.26 -3.86 -29.81
CA MET A 268 7.67 -3.91 -29.43
C MET A 268 8.42 -2.64 -29.86
N LYS A 269 8.20 -2.14 -31.09
CA LYS A 269 8.80 -0.88 -31.52
C LYS A 269 8.33 0.29 -30.67
N LEU A 270 7.04 0.36 -30.37
CA LEU A 270 6.44 1.41 -29.55
C LEU A 270 7.03 1.43 -28.13
N SER A 271 7.12 0.28 -27.47
CA SER A 271 7.68 0.18 -26.12
C SER A 271 9.17 0.54 -26.08
N VAL A 272 9.95 0.12 -27.08
CA VAL A 272 11.36 0.51 -27.21
C VAL A 272 11.50 2.01 -27.43
N ILE A 273 10.72 2.62 -28.34
CA ILE A 273 10.76 4.07 -28.59
C ILE A 273 10.43 4.85 -27.32
N ILE A 274 9.39 4.45 -26.59
CA ILE A 274 9.01 5.10 -25.33
C ILE A 274 10.13 4.94 -24.31
N GLY A 275 10.69 3.73 -24.15
CA GLY A 275 11.79 3.46 -23.21
C GLY A 275 13.05 4.29 -23.53
N VAL A 276 13.48 4.31 -24.79
CA VAL A 276 14.63 5.11 -25.24
C VAL A 276 14.37 6.61 -25.04
N SER A 277 13.16 7.08 -25.35
CA SER A 277 12.78 8.48 -25.13
C SER A 277 12.88 8.87 -23.65
N HIS A 278 12.47 7.99 -22.72
CA HIS A 278 12.63 8.23 -21.28
C HIS A 278 14.10 8.33 -20.87
N LEU A 279 14.96 7.44 -21.37
CA LEU A 279 16.40 7.47 -21.10
C LEU A 279 17.05 8.74 -21.64
N ILE A 280 16.65 9.20 -22.84
CA ILE A 280 17.11 10.46 -23.41
C ILE A 280 16.70 11.64 -22.52
N VAL A 281 15.42 11.74 -22.13
CA VAL A 281 14.93 12.81 -21.25
C VAL A 281 15.70 12.83 -19.93
N ALA A 282 15.92 11.68 -19.29
CA ALA A 282 16.66 11.59 -18.04
C ALA A 282 18.11 12.09 -18.18
N ASN A 283 18.80 11.72 -19.27
CA ASN A 283 20.16 12.18 -19.55
C ASN A 283 20.23 13.67 -19.88
N VAL A 284 19.28 14.18 -20.67
CA VAL A 284 19.18 15.61 -20.98
C VAL A 284 18.93 16.43 -19.72
N MET A 285 18.01 16.02 -18.85
CA MET A 285 17.74 16.71 -17.58
C MET A 285 18.97 16.71 -16.68
N THR A 286 19.70 15.60 -16.62
CA THR A 286 20.97 15.50 -15.89
C THR A 286 22.02 16.46 -16.44
N ALA A 287 22.13 16.59 -17.76
CA ALA A 287 23.03 17.55 -18.40
C ALA A 287 22.63 19.01 -18.13
N VAL A 288 21.33 19.33 -18.15
CA VAL A 288 20.82 20.69 -17.89
C VAL A 288 21.17 21.15 -16.49
N VAL A 289 21.01 20.29 -15.47
CA VAL A 289 21.43 20.59 -14.09
C VAL A 289 22.94 20.82 -14.00
N ASN A 290 23.72 20.02 -14.72
CA ASN A 290 25.18 20.08 -14.68
C ASN A 290 25.80 20.98 -15.75
N ARG A 291 25.02 21.89 -16.38
CA ARG A 291 25.43 22.68 -17.56
C ARG A 291 26.71 23.52 -17.39
N GLY A 292 27.07 23.84 -16.15
CA GLY A 292 28.29 24.58 -15.81
C GLY A 292 29.54 23.72 -15.60
N SER A 293 29.42 22.39 -15.69
CA SER A 293 30.48 21.43 -15.39
C SER A 293 30.76 20.54 -16.61
N SER A 294 32.00 20.05 -16.72
CA SER A 294 32.38 19.03 -17.71
C SER A 294 31.57 17.73 -17.54
N TYR A 295 30.97 17.52 -16.37
CA TYR A 295 30.06 16.40 -16.11
C TYR A 295 28.85 16.36 -17.07
N ALA A 296 28.38 17.50 -17.59
CA ALA A 296 27.26 17.53 -18.54
C ALA A 296 27.56 16.85 -19.90
N LEU A 297 28.83 16.70 -20.28
CA LEU A 297 29.20 16.11 -21.56
C LEU A 297 28.88 14.61 -21.63
N ALA A 298 29.03 13.88 -20.53
CA ALA A 298 28.79 12.44 -20.51
C ALA A 298 27.29 12.10 -20.71
N PRO A 299 26.32 12.69 -19.96
CA PRO A 299 24.91 12.48 -20.22
C PRO A 299 24.47 12.93 -21.62
N LEU A 300 25.00 14.05 -22.14
CA LEU A 300 24.71 14.46 -23.53
C LEU A 300 25.21 13.46 -24.56
N GLY A 301 26.40 12.89 -24.34
CA GLY A 301 26.95 11.84 -25.20
C GLY A 301 26.06 10.60 -25.24
N TRP A 302 25.59 10.14 -24.07
CA TRP A 302 24.64 9.03 -23.98
C TRP A 302 23.30 9.34 -24.64
N ALA A 303 22.75 10.55 -24.42
CA ALA A 303 21.53 10.99 -25.07
C ALA A 303 21.67 11.01 -26.61
N GLY A 304 22.79 11.51 -27.13
CA GLY A 304 23.08 11.52 -28.55
C GLY A 304 23.24 10.12 -29.14
N LEU A 305 23.95 9.22 -28.43
CA LEU A 305 24.13 7.83 -28.85
C LEU A 305 22.81 7.04 -28.90
N MET A 306 21.87 7.34 -28.01
CA MET A 306 20.54 6.72 -28.01
C MET A 306 19.61 7.31 -29.08
N ALA A 307 19.85 8.55 -29.52
CA ALA A 307 19.02 9.24 -30.51
C ALA A 307 19.43 8.93 -31.97
N GLY A 308 20.68 8.55 -32.21
CA GLY A 308 21.24 8.19 -33.52
C GLY A 308 21.13 6.71 -33.84
#